data_AF-V5GRK1-F1
#
_entry.id   AF-V5GRK1-F1
#
_cell.length_a   1.000
_cell.length_b   1.000
_cell.length_c   1.000
_cell.angle_alpha   90.00
_cell.angle_beta   90.00
_cell.angle_gamma   90.00
#
_symmetry.space_group_name_H-M   'P 1'
#
loop_
_entity.id
_entity.type
_entity.pdbx_description
1 polymer ?
#
loop_
_entity_poly.entity_id
_entity_poly.type
_entity_poly.pdbx_seq_one_letter_code
_entity_poly.pdbx_strand_id
1 'polypeptide(L)'
;KILRMYENYRGDKRNLSTQPLFNKYNMLKADQVFYFKLLQLIHRNKLHTTPTDNLSMYNIRNPIRKMPAIRTNYGRQRLNFQINKTLNRKDISVDFYQRLNSFKCACRRMLVTSEIAFSSLLVP
;
A
#
# COMPACT_ATOMS: atom_id res chain seq x y z
N LYS A 1 -2.15 -34.05 -34.30
CA LYS A 1 -1.15 -33.69 -35.34
C LYS A 1 -0.32 -32.42 -35.06
N ILE A 2 -0.71 -31.53 -34.12
CA ILE A 2 -0.01 -30.24 -33.84
C ILE A 2 1.22 -30.40 -32.92
N LEU A 3 1.15 -31.26 -31.90
CA LEU A 3 2.31 -31.61 -31.04
C LEU A 3 3.51 -32.11 -31.86
N ARG A 4 3.23 -32.73 -33.01
CA ARG A 4 4.23 -33.26 -33.96
C ARG A 4 5.09 -32.18 -34.62
N MET A 5 4.60 -30.94 -34.76
CA MET A 5 5.35 -29.83 -35.37
C MET A 5 6.45 -29.29 -34.44
N TYR A 6 6.31 -29.49 -33.13
CA TYR A 6 7.30 -29.08 -32.13
C TYR A 6 8.11 -30.25 -31.57
N GLU A 7 7.89 -31.46 -32.09
CA GLU A 7 8.55 -32.70 -31.67
C GLU A 7 10.09 -32.62 -31.87
N ASN A 8 10.53 -31.82 -32.87
CA ASN A 8 11.95 -31.58 -33.18
C ASN A 8 12.49 -30.23 -32.66
N TYR A 9 11.71 -29.46 -31.90
CA TYR A 9 12.17 -28.18 -31.37
C TYR A 9 13.15 -28.40 -30.21
N ARG A 10 14.43 -28.08 -30.43
CA ARG A 10 15.51 -28.25 -29.43
C ARG A 10 15.77 -27.00 -28.57
N GLY A 11 15.02 -25.91 -28.77
CA GLY A 11 15.17 -24.67 -28.01
C GLY A 11 14.41 -24.69 -26.67
N ASP A 12 14.57 -23.61 -25.89
CA ASP A 12 13.78 -23.43 -24.66
C ASP A 12 12.29 -23.27 -25.01
N LYS A 13 11.47 -24.16 -24.46
CA LYS A 13 10.02 -24.22 -24.67
C LYS A 13 9.32 -22.91 -24.29
N ARG A 14 9.90 -22.12 -23.38
CA ARG A 14 9.36 -20.82 -22.97
C ARG A 14 9.44 -19.74 -24.06
N ASN A 15 10.36 -19.89 -25.00
CA ASN A 15 10.57 -18.95 -26.10
C ASN A 15 9.78 -19.32 -27.36
N LEU A 16 8.94 -20.35 -27.28
CA LEU A 16 8.16 -20.84 -28.40
C LEU A 16 6.98 -19.91 -28.67
N SER A 17 7.01 -19.18 -29.79
CA SER A 17 5.88 -18.36 -30.21
C SER A 17 4.71 -19.23 -30.67
N THR A 18 3.66 -19.32 -29.84
CA THR A 18 2.41 -20.04 -30.15
C THR A 18 1.35 -19.15 -30.80
N GLN A 19 1.59 -17.84 -30.89
CA GLN A 19 0.71 -16.85 -31.52
C GLN A 19 0.19 -17.27 -32.91
N PRO A 20 1.00 -17.75 -33.87
CA PRO A 20 0.51 -18.12 -35.19
C PRO A 20 -0.45 -19.31 -35.17
N LEU A 21 -0.41 -20.18 -34.15
CA LEU A 21 -1.33 -21.32 -34.03
C LEU A 21 -2.75 -20.85 -33.71
N PHE A 22 -2.89 -19.90 -32.79
CA PHE A 22 -4.18 -19.35 -32.41
C PHE A 22 -4.88 -18.70 -33.62
N ASN A 23 -4.12 -17.96 -34.44
CA ASN A 23 -4.64 -17.36 -35.66
C ASN A 23 -5.04 -18.42 -36.72
N LYS A 24 -4.20 -19.44 -36.93
CA LYS A 24 -4.46 -20.49 -37.93
C LYS A 24 -5.73 -21.29 -37.64
N TYR A 25 -5.98 -21.60 -36.37
CA TYR A 25 -7.12 -22.41 -35.95
C TYR A 25 -8.30 -21.58 -35.46
N ASN A 26 -8.24 -20.24 -35.56
CA ASN A 26 -9.22 -19.31 -35.03
C ASN A 26 -9.59 -19.62 -33.57
N MET A 27 -8.57 -19.92 -32.76
CA MET A 27 -8.72 -20.31 -31.35
C MET A 27 -8.43 -19.12 -30.45
N LEU A 28 -9.25 -18.93 -29.42
CA LEU A 28 -9.02 -17.92 -28.40
C LEU A 28 -7.88 -18.34 -27.47
N LYS A 29 -7.08 -17.36 -27.04
CA LYS A 29 -6.08 -17.57 -25.98
C LYS A 29 -6.77 -17.83 -24.64
N ALA A 30 -6.09 -18.57 -23.76
CA ALA A 30 -6.56 -18.82 -22.40
C ALA A 30 -6.91 -17.52 -21.65
N ASP A 31 -6.08 -16.49 -21.77
CA ASP A 31 -6.32 -15.18 -21.14
C ASP A 31 -7.60 -14.52 -21.67
N GLN A 32 -7.85 -14.60 -22.99
CA GLN A 32 -9.05 -14.05 -23.59
C GLN A 32 -10.31 -14.78 -23.11
N VAL A 33 -10.24 -16.10 -22.98
CA VAL A 33 -11.33 -16.92 -22.42
C VAL A 33 -11.57 -16.58 -20.95
N PHE A 34 -10.49 -16.39 -20.18
CA PHE A 34 -10.57 -15.97 -18.78
C PHE A 34 -11.29 -14.63 -18.63
N TYR A 35 -10.87 -13.60 -19.36
CA TYR A 35 -11.50 -12.28 -19.31
C TYR A 35 -12.94 -12.29 -19.80
N PHE A 36 -13.25 -13.06 -20.85
CA PHE A 36 -14.62 -13.23 -21.33
C PHE A 36 -15.53 -13.82 -20.24
N LYS A 37 -15.09 -14.89 -19.57
CA LYS A 37 -15.85 -15.50 -18.46
C LYS A 37 -15.98 -14.58 -17.25
N LEU A 38 -14.94 -13.83 -16.93
CA LEU A 38 -14.96 -12.85 -15.86
C LEU A 38 -16.00 -11.74 -16.14
N LEU A 39 -15.99 -11.17 -17.34
CA LEU A 39 -16.98 -10.15 -17.75
C LEU A 39 -18.40 -10.71 -17.76
N GLN A 40 -18.58 -11.96 -18.21
CA GLN A 40 -19.87 -12.64 -18.17
C GLN A 40 -20.39 -12.78 -16.72
N LEU A 41 -19.50 -13.07 -15.76
CA LEU A 41 -19.83 -13.16 -14.34
C LEU A 41 -20.21 -11.79 -13.74
N ILE A 42 -19.43 -10.75 -14.04
CA ILE A 42 -19.70 -9.36 -13.61
C ILE A 42 -21.06 -8.89 -14.13
N HIS A 43 -21.38 -9.19 -15.39
CA HIS A 43 -22.67 -8.84 -15.99
C HIS A 43 -23.81 -9.62 -15.33
N ARG A 44 -23.68 -10.95 -15.19
CA ARG A 44 -24.69 -11.81 -14.56
C ARG A 44 -25.03 -11.35 -13.14
N ASN A 45 -24.01 -10.94 -12.38
CA ASN A 45 -24.17 -10.52 -11.00
C ASN A 45 -24.46 -9.02 -10.85
N LYS A 46 -24.63 -8.29 -11.97
CA LYS A 46 -24.87 -6.84 -12.01
C LYS A 46 -23.89 -6.03 -11.15
N LEU A 47 -22.64 -6.50 -11.01
CA LEU A 47 -21.62 -5.83 -10.21
C LEU A 47 -21.15 -4.50 -10.81
N HIS A 48 -21.61 -4.17 -12.02
CA HIS A 48 -21.38 -2.92 -12.72
C HIS A 48 -22.45 -1.85 -12.40
N THR A 49 -23.60 -2.22 -11.83
CA THR A 49 -24.61 -1.25 -11.40
C THR A 49 -24.31 -0.85 -9.96
N THR A 50 -23.75 0.35 -9.77
CA THR A 50 -23.82 1.00 -8.46
C THR A 50 -25.30 1.19 -8.12
N PRO A 51 -25.75 0.90 -6.89
CA PRO A 51 -27.10 1.29 -6.50
C PRO A 51 -27.19 2.81 -6.72
N THR A 52 -28.13 3.22 -7.57
CA THR A 52 -28.57 4.62 -7.63
C THR A 52 -29.34 4.86 -6.35
N ASP A 53 -28.63 4.94 -5.23
CA ASP A 53 -29.19 5.52 -4.03
C ASP A 53 -29.58 6.93 -4.44
N ASN A 54 -30.89 7.16 -4.48
CA ASN A 54 -31.45 8.49 -4.60
C ASN A 54 -30.71 9.36 -3.58
N LEU A 55 -29.76 10.16 -4.06
CA LEU A 55 -29.04 11.18 -3.30
C LEU A 55 -30.08 12.21 -2.90
N SER A 56 -30.84 11.87 -1.85
CA SER A 56 -31.80 12.73 -1.21
C SER A 56 -31.03 13.94 -0.68
N MET A 57 -31.15 15.04 -1.41
CA MET A 57 -31.55 16.37 -0.92
C MET A 57 -30.88 16.86 0.38
N TYR A 58 -29.59 16.61 0.58
CA TYR A 58 -28.83 17.44 1.51
C TYR A 58 -28.44 18.73 0.80
N ASN A 59 -29.22 19.78 1.02
CA ASN A 59 -28.76 21.15 0.80
C ASN A 59 -27.54 21.35 1.71
N ILE A 60 -26.35 21.20 1.14
CA ILE A 60 -25.10 21.58 1.78
C ILE A 60 -25.12 23.10 1.88
N ARG A 61 -25.85 23.62 2.87
CA ARG A 61 -25.66 24.98 3.35
C ARG A 61 -24.22 25.01 3.82
N ASN A 62 -23.37 25.66 3.02
CA ASN A 62 -21.95 25.89 3.24
C ASN A 62 -21.60 25.79 4.73
N PRO A 63 -21.03 24.67 5.22
CA PRO A 63 -20.20 24.80 6.38
C PRO A 63 -18.94 25.44 5.79
N ILE A 64 -18.82 26.76 5.92
CA ILE A 64 -17.50 27.37 6.07
C ILE A 64 -16.95 26.66 7.31
N ARG A 65 -16.36 25.47 7.10
CA ARG A 65 -15.71 24.71 8.15
C ARG A 65 -14.62 25.63 8.58
N LYS A 66 -14.76 26.25 9.76
CA LYS A 66 -13.65 26.95 10.41
C LYS A 66 -12.48 25.99 10.31
N MET A 67 -11.44 26.39 9.58
CA MET A 67 -10.20 25.63 9.54
C MET A 67 -9.83 25.37 11.00
N PRO A 68 -9.66 24.11 11.43
CA PRO A 68 -9.35 23.83 12.81
C PRO A 68 -8.11 24.64 13.13
N ALA A 69 -8.24 25.59 14.06
CA ALA A 69 -7.10 26.33 14.54
C ALA A 69 -6.16 25.26 15.08
N ILE A 70 -5.03 25.06 14.39
CA ILE A 70 -3.94 24.26 14.91
C ILE A 70 -3.59 25.00 16.20
N ARG A 71 -4.06 24.49 17.35
CA ARG A 71 -3.52 24.90 18.64
C ARG A 71 -2.07 24.49 18.54
N THR A 72 -1.22 25.44 18.22
CA THR A 72 0.21 25.31 18.31
C THR A 72 0.51 25.18 19.80
N ASN A 73 0.33 23.97 20.31
CA ASN A 73 0.69 23.56 21.65
C ASN A 73 2.22 23.44 21.68
N TYR A 74 2.90 24.58 21.50
CA TYR A 74 4.36 24.75 21.42
C TYR A 74 5.09 24.29 22.69
N GLY A 75 4.43 23.65 23.66
CA GLY A 75 5.08 23.05 24.82
C GLY A 75 4.51 21.70 25.29
N ARG A 76 3.51 21.10 24.62
CA ARG A 76 2.83 19.88 25.12
C ARG A 76 2.45 18.90 24.01
N GLN A 77 3.44 18.37 23.30
CA GLN A 77 3.23 17.29 22.33
C GLN A 77 3.00 15.96 23.05
N ARG A 78 1.99 15.16 22.63
CA ARG A 78 1.81 13.79 23.13
C ARG A 78 3.00 12.92 22.67
N LEU A 79 3.43 11.95 23.49
CA LEU A 79 4.56 11.06 23.21
C LEU A 79 4.51 10.42 21.81
N ASN A 80 3.32 10.01 21.34
CA ASN A 80 3.15 9.41 20.01
C ASN A 80 3.60 10.34 18.87
N PHE A 81 3.42 11.66 19.01
CA PHE A 81 3.90 12.63 18.02
C PHE A 81 5.42 12.85 18.11
N GLN A 82 5.97 12.78 19.33
CA GLN A 82 7.42 12.86 19.53
C GLN A 82 8.13 11.63 18.95
N ILE A 83 7.60 10.42 19.14
CA ILE A 83 8.16 9.17 18.60
C ILE A 83 8.29 9.25 17.08
N ASN A 84 7.22 9.62 16.37
CA ASN A 84 7.25 9.76 14.91
C ASN A 84 8.21 10.86 14.46
N LYS A 85 8.32 11.97 15.20
CA LYS A 85 9.30 13.01 14.92
C LYS A 85 10.74 12.50 15.08
N THR A 86 11.02 11.72 16.13
CA THR A 86 12.35 11.16 16.40
C THR A 86 12.74 10.11 15.36
N LEU A 87 11.82 9.22 14.96
CA LEU A 87 12.07 8.20 13.94
C LEU A 87 12.33 8.79 12.55
N ASN A 88 11.74 9.95 12.24
CA ASN A 88 11.91 10.63 10.96
C ASN A 88 13.12 11.59 10.93
N ARG A 89 13.95 11.64 11.98
CA ARG A 89 15.17 12.45 11.98
C ARG A 89 16.23 11.81 11.08
N LYS A 90 16.76 12.59 10.14
CA LYS A 90 17.85 12.16 9.25
C LYS A 90 19.23 12.23 9.91
N ASP A 91 19.34 12.93 11.03
CA ASP A 91 20.60 13.12 11.77
C ASP A 91 20.93 11.95 12.70
N ILE A 92 20.09 10.91 12.73
CA ILE A 92 20.28 9.73 13.57
C ILE A 92 21.04 8.67 12.76
N SER A 93 22.32 8.51 13.06
CA SER A 93 23.13 7.39 12.55
C SER A 93 23.07 6.23 13.54
N VAL A 94 22.48 5.11 13.12
CA VAL A 94 22.42 3.87 13.91
C VAL A 94 23.31 2.82 13.26
N ASP A 95 24.25 2.29 14.03
CA ASP A 95 25.11 1.18 13.61
C ASP A 95 24.46 -0.17 13.96
N PHE A 96 23.99 -0.88 12.94
CA PHE A 96 23.31 -2.17 13.08
C PHE A 96 24.25 -3.36 13.26
N TYR A 97 25.56 -3.18 13.11
CA TYR A 97 26.54 -4.26 13.24
C TYR A 97 26.99 -4.50 14.69
N GLN A 98 26.51 -3.68 15.63
CA GLN A 98 26.86 -3.81 17.03
C GLN A 98 26.14 -4.98 17.71
N ARG A 99 26.76 -5.52 18.78
CA ARG A 99 26.09 -6.49 19.66
C ARG A 99 24.85 -5.85 20.28
N LEU A 100 23.78 -6.64 20.42
CA LEU A 100 22.44 -6.20 20.81
C LEU A 100 22.41 -5.41 22.14
N ASN A 101 23.25 -5.77 23.12
CA ASN A 101 23.33 -5.03 24.39
C ASN A 101 23.93 -3.63 24.22
N SER A 102 24.99 -3.51 23.42
CA SER A 102 25.62 -2.23 23.09
C SER A 102 24.67 -1.35 22.29
N PHE A 103 23.98 -1.94 21.31
CA PHE A 103 22.94 -1.30 20.51
C PHE A 103 21.80 -0.73 21.40
N LYS A 104 21.26 -1.55 22.32
CA LYS A 104 20.23 -1.09 23.27
C LYS A 104 20.72 0.07 24.15
N CYS A 105 21.95 0.02 24.64
CA CYS A 105 22.55 1.13 25.38
C CYS A 105 22.66 2.40 24.53
N ALA A 106 23.10 2.28 23.27
CA ALA A 106 23.21 3.40 22.35
C ALA A 106 21.83 4.04 22.06
N CYS A 107 20.81 3.23 21.77
CA CYS A 107 19.44 3.72 21.57
C CYS A 107 18.90 4.42 22.81
N ARG A 108 19.11 3.87 24.02
CA ARG A 108 18.69 4.51 25.27
C ARG A 108 19.37 5.86 25.47
N ARG A 109 20.68 5.95 25.28
CA ARG A 109 21.41 7.23 25.38
C ARG A 109 20.84 8.25 24.39
N MET A 110 20.66 7.85 23.14
CA MET A 110 20.07 8.71 22.11
C MET A 110 18.68 9.22 22.47
N LEU A 111 17.81 8.35 22.97
CA LEU A 111 16.45 8.71 23.38
C LEU A 111 16.45 9.65 24.59
N VAL A 112 17.37 9.46 25.54
CA VAL A 112 17.54 10.33 26.71
C VAL A 112 18.12 11.69 26.33
N THR A 113 19.06 11.74 25.37
CA THR A 113 19.64 12.99 24.87
C THR A 113 18.72 13.75 23.92
N SER A 114 17.81 13.05 23.23
CA SER A 114 16.72 13.71 22.52
C SER A 114 15.76 14.31 23.53
N GLU A 115 15.27 15.53 23.30
CA GLU A 115 14.33 16.29 24.13
C GLU A 115 12.94 15.61 24.30
N ILE A 116 12.92 14.34 24.73
CA ILE A 116 11.71 13.60 25.07
C ILE A 116 11.38 13.99 26.51
N ALA A 117 10.61 15.06 26.66
CA ALA A 117 10.15 15.51 27.96
C ALA A 117 9.01 14.62 28.47
N PHE A 118 9.22 13.92 29.58
CA PHE A 118 8.14 13.32 30.35
C PHE A 118 7.49 14.41 31.20
N SER A 119 6.19 14.65 31.03
CA SER A 119 5.44 15.48 31.98
C SER A 119 5.27 14.69 33.28
N SER A 120 6.18 14.83 34.23
CA SER A 120 5.93 14.43 35.61
C SER A 120 4.93 15.41 36.21
N LEU A 121 3.66 15.00 36.31
CA LEU A 121 2.68 15.73 37.09
C LEU A 121 3.09 15.65 38.58
N LEU A 122 3.80 16.67 39.06
CA LEU A 122 3.55 17.16 40.42
C LEU A 122 2.23 17.90 40.34
N VAL A 123 1.23 17.32 41.00
CA VAL A 123 -0.09 17.90 41.23
C VAL A 123 0.05 18.96 42.31
N PRO A 124 -0.23 20.25 42.06
CA PRO A 124 -0.65 21.18 43.11
C PRO A 124 -2.14 21.05 43.39
#